data_AF-A0A1M5E0L7-F1
#
_entry.id   AF-A0A1M5E0L7-F1
#
_cell.length_a   1.000
_cell.length_b   1.000
_cell.length_c   1.000
_cell.angle_alpha   90.00
_cell.angle_beta   90.00
_cell.angle_gamma   90.00
#
_symmetry.space_group_name_H-M   'P 1'
#
loop_
_entity.id
_entity.type
_entity.pdbx_description
1 polymer ?
#
loop_
_entity_poly.entity_id
_entity_poly.type
_entity_poly.pdbx_seq_one_letter_code
_entity_poly.pdbx_strand_id
1 'polypeptide(L)'
;MNLELYRQRLERLRAYCRKVGAGEVHLDFERDFYGFVATEIAVGILGKIGKETQIKFLSSTMKLPGKVRRKGPFEVTAYVMSRWFQVGDRVVAAIADVLSEVFEAEPPAAVEEAWRRGMPPHVVWALAKYLGKDGFAASLPGQPYFTEEEIEYHKIRYEAMARLYAIRRLKGDRVEQAIRREVDEKTFSYRQEIERLRGKLARVPEKVAEKAIESDLYREMYEKVKAEFEEAQRQFAEASKEYEMEICRLRNEVDLLRSILARYIRQHLSGLTVCVIGDEGHREGYKEIVLEYGGHMNFVCGIEDASVVKQAVRSSDVVIAVTAYCKHKVFTPAKEEAQRLGIPMIICPSAGLGAFREAVEKLKERLEKAG
;
A
#
# COMPACT_ATOMS: atom_id res chain seq x y z
N MET A 1 -24.92 69.06 10.22
CA MET A 1 -24.98 67.66 10.67
C MET A 1 -26.43 67.19 10.62
N ASN A 2 -26.78 66.05 9.99
CA ASN A 2 -28.18 65.60 9.93
C ASN A 2 -28.48 64.69 11.15
N LEU A 3 -28.82 65.31 12.27
CA LEU A 3 -29.09 64.62 13.55
C LEU A 3 -30.23 63.59 13.42
N GLU A 4 -31.24 63.91 12.62
CA GLU A 4 -32.40 63.05 12.37
C GLU A 4 -32.01 61.72 11.72
N LEU A 5 -31.08 61.73 10.77
CA LEU A 5 -30.54 60.51 10.18
C LEU A 5 -29.84 59.61 11.22
N TYR A 6 -29.15 60.21 12.19
CA TYR A 6 -28.48 59.46 13.26
C TYR A 6 -29.48 58.87 14.25
N ARG A 7 -30.54 59.62 14.61
CA ARG A 7 -31.65 59.10 15.44
C ARG A 7 -32.32 57.90 14.79
N GLN A 8 -32.66 57.99 13.50
CA GLN A 8 -33.25 56.87 12.76
C GLN A 8 -32.35 55.63 12.71
N ARG A 9 -31.03 55.82 12.54
CA ARG A 9 -30.06 54.72 12.57
C ARG A 9 -29.97 54.09 13.96
N LEU A 10 -29.99 54.90 15.01
CA LEU A 10 -29.98 54.42 16.39
C LEU A 10 -31.25 53.59 16.71
N GLU A 11 -32.42 54.04 16.27
CA GLU A 11 -33.67 53.30 16.46
C GLU A 11 -33.66 51.92 15.78
N ARG A 12 -33.16 51.85 14.55
CA ARG A 12 -32.97 50.56 13.86
C ARG A 12 -32.02 49.64 14.63
N LEU A 13 -30.96 50.21 15.21
CA LEU A 13 -30.00 49.45 16.02
C LEU A 13 -30.60 49.00 17.36
N ARG A 14 -31.42 49.84 18.02
CA ARG A 14 -32.21 49.49 19.22
C ARG A 14 -33.14 48.31 18.92
N ALA A 15 -33.89 48.38 17.83
CA ALA A 15 -34.76 47.28 17.38
C ALA A 15 -33.98 46.00 17.07
N TYR A 16 -32.84 46.11 16.40
CA TYR A 16 -31.99 44.96 16.11
C TYR A 16 -31.41 44.32 17.38
N CYS A 17 -30.97 45.11 18.37
CA CYS A 17 -30.49 44.59 19.66
C CYS A 17 -31.57 43.76 20.37
N ARG A 18 -32.81 44.27 20.42
CA ARG A 18 -33.95 43.52 20.98
C ARG A 18 -34.17 42.21 20.23
N LYS A 19 -34.15 42.23 18.89
CA LYS A 19 -34.33 41.03 18.06
C LYS A 19 -33.26 39.96 18.29
N VAL A 20 -32.00 40.34 18.52
CA VAL A 20 -30.89 39.38 18.71
C VAL A 20 -30.65 39.01 20.17
N GLY A 21 -31.44 39.55 21.12
CA GLY A 21 -31.29 39.30 22.54
C GLY A 21 -30.10 40.01 23.18
N ALA A 22 -29.58 41.10 22.58
CA ALA A 22 -28.47 41.91 23.12
C ALA A 22 -28.83 42.74 24.37
N GLY A 23 -29.99 42.46 24.99
CA GLY A 23 -30.49 43.12 26.19
C GLY A 23 -30.73 44.63 26.02
N GLU A 24 -31.22 45.24 27.09
CA GLU A 24 -31.01 46.68 27.28
C GLU A 24 -29.55 46.90 27.62
N VAL A 25 -28.90 47.78 26.87
CA VAL A 25 -27.55 48.21 27.21
C VAL A 25 -27.69 49.24 28.31
N HIS A 26 -27.36 48.85 29.54
CA HIS A 26 -27.25 49.80 30.64
C HIS A 26 -26.08 50.73 30.34
N LEU A 27 -26.41 51.97 30.03
CA LEU A 27 -25.44 53.03 29.84
C LEU A 27 -25.35 53.76 31.16
N ASP A 28 -24.20 53.66 31.83
CA ASP A 28 -23.84 54.62 32.86
C ASP A 28 -23.57 55.95 32.15
N PHE A 29 -24.65 56.69 31.92
CA PHE A 29 -24.72 57.67 30.86
C PHE A 29 -23.86 58.90 31.09
N GLU A 30 -23.40 59.15 32.31
CA GLU A 30 -22.75 60.41 32.62
C GLU A 30 -21.23 60.27 32.56
N ARG A 31 -20.63 59.44 33.41
CA ARG A 31 -19.17 59.26 33.44
C ARG A 31 -18.64 58.72 32.10
N ASP A 32 -19.13 57.55 31.68
CA ASP A 32 -18.60 56.86 30.50
C ASP A 32 -18.79 57.65 29.21
N PHE A 33 -19.90 58.38 29.11
CA PHE A 33 -20.15 59.29 28.00
C PHE A 33 -19.06 60.36 27.87
N TYR A 34 -18.72 61.04 28.97
CA TYR A 34 -17.68 62.07 28.93
C TYR A 34 -16.29 61.47 28.63
N GLY A 35 -16.01 60.26 29.12
CA GLY A 35 -14.80 59.51 28.75
C GLY A 35 -14.75 59.16 27.26
N PHE A 36 -15.89 58.77 26.68
CA PHE A 36 -16.06 58.53 25.25
C PHE A 36 -15.81 59.80 24.43
N VAL A 37 -16.40 60.93 24.81
CA VAL A 37 -16.23 62.22 24.15
C VAL A 37 -14.77 62.69 24.22
N ALA A 38 -14.16 62.64 25.40
CA ALA A 38 -12.75 63.00 25.58
C ALA A 38 -11.84 62.14 24.69
N THR A 39 -12.09 60.83 24.65
CA THR A 39 -11.34 59.89 23.79
C THR A 39 -11.49 60.21 22.32
N GLU A 40 -12.73 60.42 21.86
CA GLU A 40 -13.02 60.70 20.46
C GLU A 40 -12.28 61.94 19.95
N ILE A 41 -12.35 63.03 20.71
CA ILE A 41 -11.77 64.31 20.32
C ILE A 41 -10.25 64.24 20.40
N ALA A 42 -9.69 63.73 21.51
CA ALA A 42 -8.25 63.61 21.68
C ALA A 42 -7.61 62.73 20.61
N VAL A 43 -8.17 61.54 20.35
CA VAL A 43 -7.63 60.62 19.34
C VAL A 43 -7.80 61.19 17.92
N GLY A 44 -8.92 61.87 17.64
CA GLY A 44 -9.14 62.56 16.38
C GLY A 44 -8.08 63.65 16.12
N ILE A 45 -7.70 64.40 17.15
CA ILE A 45 -6.75 65.51 17.05
C ILE A 45 -5.31 65.03 16.96
N LEU A 46 -4.92 64.00 17.71
CA LEU A 46 -3.64 63.33 17.49
C LEU A 46 -3.50 62.87 16.04
N GLY A 47 -4.59 62.41 15.42
CA GLY A 47 -4.63 62.07 14.00
C GLY A 47 -4.38 63.25 13.06
N LYS A 48 -4.86 64.46 13.41
CA LYS A 48 -4.61 65.70 12.66
C LYS A 48 -3.18 66.20 12.84
N ILE A 49 -2.60 66.04 14.04
CA ILE A 49 -1.21 66.38 14.33
C ILE A 49 -0.26 65.47 13.56
N GLY A 50 -0.56 64.16 13.52
CA GLY A 50 0.22 63.21 12.73
C GLY A 50 -0.19 61.77 12.99
N LYS A 51 -0.32 60.99 11.91
CA LYS A 51 -0.65 59.56 11.98
C LYS A 51 0.30 58.77 12.89
N GLU A 52 1.60 59.06 12.82
CA GLU A 52 2.61 58.37 13.62
C GLU A 52 2.46 58.68 15.11
N THR A 53 2.20 59.94 15.46
CA THR A 53 1.90 60.38 16.84
C THR A 53 0.68 59.67 17.39
N GLN A 54 -0.41 59.63 16.60
CA GLN A 54 -1.63 58.93 16.96
C GLN A 54 -1.39 57.42 17.19
N ILE A 55 -0.65 56.76 16.29
CA ILE A 55 -0.34 55.33 16.41
C ILE A 55 0.58 55.06 17.60
N LYS A 56 1.58 55.91 17.85
CA LYS A 56 2.51 55.77 18.97
C LYS A 56 1.76 55.87 20.30
N PHE A 57 0.92 56.89 20.46
CA PHE A 57 0.06 57.06 21.64
C PHE A 57 -0.89 55.87 21.83
N LEU A 58 -1.58 55.43 20.77
CA LEU A 58 -2.51 54.31 20.89
C LEU A 58 -1.82 52.96 21.10
N SER A 59 -0.57 52.80 20.64
CA SER A 59 0.16 51.55 20.81
C SER A 59 0.66 51.35 22.24
N SER A 60 0.79 52.40 23.06
CA SER A 60 1.08 52.26 24.49
C SER A 60 -0.16 51.86 25.30
N THR A 61 -1.37 52.16 24.80
CA THR A 61 -2.64 51.91 25.51
C THR A 61 -3.34 50.63 25.03
N MET A 62 -3.19 50.26 23.76
CA MET A 62 -3.83 49.10 23.17
C MET A 62 -3.04 48.46 22.02
N LYS A 63 -3.28 47.17 21.78
CA LYS A 63 -2.71 46.46 20.63
C LYS A 63 -3.43 46.84 19.34
N LEU A 64 -2.83 47.75 18.56
CA LEU A 64 -3.30 48.09 17.21
C LEU A 64 -2.87 47.02 16.17
N PRO A 65 -3.81 46.38 15.45
CA PRO A 65 -3.48 45.45 14.37
C PRO A 65 -2.68 46.13 13.25
N GLY A 66 -1.72 45.44 12.64
CA GLY A 66 -0.92 45.97 11.54
C GLY A 66 -1.77 46.53 10.39
N LYS A 67 -2.90 45.88 10.08
CA LYS A 67 -3.87 46.35 9.06
C LYS A 67 -4.54 47.68 9.40
N VAL A 68 -4.68 48.02 10.68
CA VAL A 68 -5.25 49.30 11.13
C VAL A 68 -4.19 50.40 11.11
N ARG A 69 -2.96 50.08 11.53
CA ARG A 69 -1.80 50.99 11.47
C ARG A 69 -1.52 51.52 10.06
N ARG A 70 -1.84 50.73 9.03
CA ARG A 70 -1.68 51.13 7.62
C ARG A 70 -2.76 52.09 7.12
N LYS A 71 -3.91 52.19 7.79
CA LYS A 71 -5.03 53.08 7.37
C LYS A 71 -4.79 54.54 7.73
N GLY A 72 -5.68 55.43 7.30
CA GLY A 72 -5.64 56.84 7.66
C GLY A 72 -6.00 57.09 9.14
N PRO A 73 -5.73 58.31 9.65
CA PRO A 73 -6.01 58.65 11.04
C PRO A 73 -7.49 58.51 11.43
N PHE A 74 -8.40 58.78 10.49
CA PHE A 74 -9.83 58.63 10.70
C PHE A 74 -10.22 57.18 10.98
N GLU A 75 -9.68 56.22 10.23
CA GLU A 75 -9.97 54.81 10.42
C GLU A 75 -9.33 54.25 11.70
N VAL A 76 -8.21 54.82 12.13
CA VAL A 76 -7.61 54.53 13.43
C VAL A 76 -8.54 55.02 14.55
N THR A 77 -9.03 56.27 14.49
CA THR A 77 -10.01 56.78 15.45
C THR A 77 -11.27 55.93 15.48
N ALA A 78 -11.85 55.63 14.31
CA ALA A 78 -13.03 54.78 14.20
C ALA A 78 -12.80 53.39 14.80
N TYR A 79 -11.60 52.81 14.63
CA TYR A 79 -11.23 51.55 15.24
C TYR A 79 -11.20 51.63 16.77
N VAL A 80 -10.57 52.67 17.34
CA VAL A 80 -10.53 52.89 18.80
C VAL A 80 -11.94 53.04 19.35
N MET A 81 -12.76 53.91 18.74
CA MET A 81 -14.13 54.13 19.19
C MET A 81 -14.98 52.85 19.09
N SER A 82 -14.77 52.02 18.06
CA SER A 82 -15.45 50.72 17.94
C SER A 82 -15.06 49.74 19.05
N ARG A 83 -13.98 49.98 19.80
CA ARG A 83 -13.51 49.14 20.90
C ARG A 83 -13.55 49.84 22.24
N TRP A 84 -14.17 51.02 22.31
CA TRP A 84 -14.14 51.86 23.51
C TRP A 84 -14.60 51.09 24.76
N PHE A 85 -15.67 50.30 24.70
CA PHE A 85 -16.12 49.46 25.84
C PHE A 85 -15.16 48.33 26.28
N GLN A 86 -14.03 48.11 25.58
CA GLN A 86 -12.97 47.18 25.97
C GLN A 86 -11.69 47.87 26.47
N VAL A 87 -11.47 49.12 26.05
CA VAL A 87 -10.19 49.82 26.24
C VAL A 87 -10.35 51.27 26.73
N GLY A 88 -11.58 51.76 26.86
CA GLY A 88 -11.94 53.16 27.08
C GLY A 88 -11.23 53.75 28.27
N ASP A 89 -11.38 53.14 29.45
CA ASP A 89 -10.71 53.62 30.67
C ASP A 89 -9.19 53.71 30.55
N ARG A 90 -8.56 52.76 29.85
CA ARG A 90 -7.10 52.79 29.63
C ARG A 90 -6.69 53.93 28.70
N VAL A 91 -7.48 54.18 27.66
CA VAL A 91 -7.22 55.29 26.73
C VAL A 91 -7.46 56.62 27.44
N VAL A 92 -8.56 56.75 28.19
CA VAL A 92 -8.87 57.95 28.98
C VAL A 92 -7.81 58.21 30.05
N ALA A 93 -7.35 57.18 30.77
CA ALA A 93 -6.27 57.31 31.74
C ALA A 93 -4.97 57.79 31.09
N ALA A 94 -4.63 57.31 29.90
CA ALA A 94 -3.45 57.78 29.17
C ALA A 94 -3.61 59.23 28.67
N ILE A 95 -4.82 59.65 28.30
CA ILE A 95 -5.10 61.06 27.99
C ILE A 95 -4.94 61.90 29.27
N ALA A 96 -5.44 61.42 30.41
CA ALA A 96 -5.29 62.10 31.70
C ALA A 96 -3.84 62.21 32.15
N ASP A 97 -3.03 61.19 31.91
CA ASP A 97 -1.59 61.21 32.21
C ASP A 97 -0.86 62.29 31.39
N VAL A 98 -1.14 62.37 30.09
CA VAL A 98 -0.60 63.42 29.19
C VAL A 98 -1.03 64.83 29.61
N LEU A 99 -2.20 64.95 30.25
CA LEU A 99 -2.79 66.21 30.70
C LEU A 99 -2.74 66.39 32.22
N SER A 100 -1.91 65.63 32.93
CA SER A 100 -1.85 65.65 34.40
C SER A 100 -1.60 67.07 34.94
N GLU A 101 -0.57 67.73 34.41
CA GLU A 101 -0.19 69.12 34.74
C GLU A 101 -1.30 70.14 34.41
N VAL A 102 -2.16 69.87 33.41
CA VAL A 102 -3.31 70.75 33.08
C VAL A 102 -4.30 70.80 34.23
N PHE A 103 -4.48 69.70 34.97
CA PHE A 103 -5.42 69.63 36.08
C PHE A 103 -4.85 70.09 37.42
N GLU A 104 -3.58 70.47 37.47
CA GLU A 104 -2.92 71.10 38.63
C GLU A 104 -2.96 72.64 38.54
N ALA A 105 -3.13 73.17 37.32
CA ALA A 105 -3.25 74.60 37.07
C ALA A 105 -4.65 75.15 37.38
N GLU A 106 -4.74 76.47 37.61
CA GLU A 106 -6.04 77.14 37.67
C GLU A 106 -6.79 77.03 36.33
N PRO A 107 -8.14 77.01 36.31
CA PRO A 107 -8.91 76.72 35.10
C PRO A 107 -8.57 77.56 33.85
N PRO A 108 -8.27 78.87 33.94
CA PRO A 108 -7.81 79.64 32.77
C PRO A 108 -6.44 79.17 32.25
N ALA A 109 -5.48 78.96 33.15
CA ALA A 109 -4.14 78.47 32.79
C ALA A 109 -4.17 77.03 32.26
N ALA A 110 -5.10 76.20 32.75
CA ALA A 110 -5.34 74.84 32.26
C ALA A 110 -5.75 74.81 30.78
N VAL A 111 -6.62 75.75 30.36
CA VAL A 111 -7.03 75.85 28.95
C VAL A 111 -5.86 76.24 28.05
N GLU A 112 -5.04 77.19 28.47
CA GLU A 112 -3.85 77.61 27.72
C GLU A 112 -2.81 76.49 27.61
N GLU A 113 -2.58 75.76 28.72
CA GLU A 113 -1.67 74.61 28.75
C GLU A 113 -2.14 73.50 27.80
N ALA A 114 -3.44 73.19 27.81
CA ALA A 114 -4.00 72.20 26.90
C ALA A 114 -3.82 72.60 25.44
N TRP A 115 -4.07 73.88 25.09
CA TRP A 115 -3.81 74.40 23.75
C TRP A 115 -2.35 74.26 23.33
N ARG A 116 -1.41 74.54 24.24
CA ARG A 116 0.03 74.37 23.99
C ARG A 116 0.39 72.92 23.66
N ARG A 117 -0.32 71.96 24.24
CA ARG A 117 -0.18 70.52 23.95
C ARG A 117 -1.00 70.06 22.73
N GLY A 118 -1.63 70.98 22.01
CA GLY A 118 -2.48 70.69 20.86
C GLY A 118 -3.80 70.02 21.22
N MET A 119 -4.24 70.10 22.49
CA MET A 119 -5.52 69.57 22.94
C MET A 119 -6.53 70.72 23.13
N PRO A 120 -7.72 70.63 22.53
CA PRO A 120 -8.70 71.70 22.63
C PRO A 120 -9.37 71.69 24.02
N PRO A 121 -9.95 72.81 24.43
CA PRO A 121 -10.63 72.95 25.73
C PRO A 121 -11.72 71.88 25.95
N HIS A 122 -12.38 71.47 24.88
CA HIS A 122 -13.40 70.41 24.84
C HIS A 122 -12.90 69.07 25.42
N VAL A 123 -11.64 68.71 25.19
CA VAL A 123 -11.04 67.48 25.75
C VAL A 123 -10.86 67.64 27.25
N VAL A 124 -10.34 68.79 27.69
CA VAL A 124 -10.11 69.09 29.11
C VAL A 124 -11.42 69.09 29.87
N TRP A 125 -12.46 69.72 29.33
CA TRP A 125 -13.78 69.76 29.91
C TRP A 125 -14.41 68.37 30.03
N ALA A 126 -14.42 67.59 28.94
CA ALA A 126 -14.98 66.23 28.95
C ALA A 126 -14.20 65.32 29.90
N LEU A 127 -12.88 65.46 29.94
CA LEU A 127 -12.04 64.69 30.84
C LEU A 127 -12.24 65.09 32.32
N ALA A 128 -12.40 66.37 32.62
CA ALA A 128 -12.74 66.84 33.96
C ALA A 128 -14.07 66.23 34.44
N LYS A 129 -15.08 66.20 33.56
CA LYS A 129 -16.37 65.55 33.82
C LYS A 129 -16.23 64.04 34.05
N TYR A 130 -15.43 63.34 33.23
CA TYR A 130 -15.15 61.92 33.43
C TYR A 130 -14.45 61.63 34.77
N LEU A 131 -13.56 62.52 35.21
CA LEU A 131 -12.81 62.40 36.47
C LEU A 131 -13.60 62.85 37.70
N GLY A 132 -14.87 63.27 37.55
CA GLY A 132 -15.70 63.78 38.64
C GLY A 132 -15.26 65.15 39.17
N LYS A 133 -14.50 65.93 38.39
CA LYS A 133 -14.06 67.28 38.73
C LYS A 133 -15.05 68.33 38.23
N ASP A 134 -16.32 68.22 38.63
CA ASP A 134 -17.41 69.09 38.14
C ASP A 134 -17.19 70.58 38.41
N GLY A 135 -16.66 70.92 39.59
CA GLY A 135 -16.31 72.30 39.94
C GLY A 135 -15.24 72.87 39.02
N PHE A 136 -14.19 72.09 38.73
CA PHE A 136 -13.15 72.48 37.77
C PHE A 136 -13.72 72.67 36.37
N ALA A 137 -14.54 71.70 35.91
CA ALA A 137 -15.17 71.77 34.60
C ALA A 137 -16.00 73.05 34.45
N ALA A 138 -16.82 73.40 35.45
CA ALA A 138 -17.67 74.60 35.47
C ALA A 138 -16.88 75.92 35.48
N SER A 139 -15.66 75.92 36.01
CA SER A 139 -14.80 77.11 36.08
C SER A 139 -13.95 77.36 34.84
N LEU A 140 -13.98 76.48 33.83
CA LEU A 140 -13.21 76.66 32.61
C LEU A 140 -13.76 77.84 31.76
N PRO A 141 -12.91 78.73 31.21
CA PRO A 141 -13.36 79.88 30.43
C PRO A 141 -13.89 79.50 29.03
N GLY A 142 -14.91 80.23 28.55
CA GLY A 142 -15.45 80.03 27.19
C GLY A 142 -16.50 78.93 27.07
N GLN A 143 -17.22 78.64 28.16
CA GLN A 143 -18.40 77.78 28.13
C GLN A 143 -19.61 78.44 27.46
N PRO A 144 -20.54 77.65 26.88
CA PRO A 144 -20.49 76.18 26.77
C PRO A 144 -19.57 75.70 25.64
N TYR A 145 -18.81 74.62 25.88
CA TYR A 145 -17.93 74.02 24.86
C TYR A 145 -18.70 73.18 23.84
N PHE A 146 -19.90 72.72 24.17
CA PHE A 146 -20.74 71.99 23.22
C PHE A 146 -22.10 72.66 23.18
N THR A 147 -22.64 72.79 21.98
CA THR A 147 -24.05 73.05 21.78
C THR A 147 -24.88 71.84 22.23
N GLU A 148 -26.16 72.06 22.56
CA GLU A 148 -27.06 70.96 22.91
C GLU A 148 -27.15 69.91 21.79
N GLU A 149 -27.14 70.35 20.52
CA GLU A 149 -27.13 69.46 19.36
C GLU A 149 -25.87 68.59 19.28
N GLU A 150 -24.69 69.13 19.62
CA GLU A 150 -23.44 68.37 19.66
C GLU A 150 -23.42 67.35 20.80
N ILE A 151 -23.91 67.74 21.98
CA ILE A 151 -24.07 66.80 23.11
C ILE A 151 -25.00 65.65 22.70
N GLU A 152 -26.14 65.97 22.08
CA GLU A 152 -27.08 64.95 21.62
C GLU A 152 -26.45 64.04 20.56
N TYR A 153 -25.70 64.60 19.61
CA TYR A 153 -24.98 63.83 18.60
C TYR A 153 -24.00 62.83 19.23
N HIS A 154 -23.19 63.27 20.19
CA HIS A 154 -22.25 62.37 20.87
C HIS A 154 -22.99 61.31 21.68
N LYS A 155 -24.12 61.64 22.32
CA LYS A 155 -24.94 60.66 23.06
C LYS A 155 -25.46 59.56 22.13
N ILE A 156 -25.98 59.94 20.96
CA ILE A 156 -26.45 58.99 19.95
C ILE A 156 -25.31 58.05 19.53
N ARG A 157 -24.11 58.60 19.31
CA ARG A 157 -22.94 57.80 18.90
C ARG A 157 -22.41 56.88 19.99
N TYR A 158 -22.35 57.37 21.22
CA TYR A 158 -21.97 56.59 22.39
C TYR A 158 -22.89 55.36 22.53
N GLU A 159 -24.20 55.57 22.52
CA GLU A 159 -25.17 54.49 22.61
C GLU A 159 -25.07 53.52 21.42
N ALA A 160 -24.91 54.04 20.19
CA ALA A 160 -24.74 53.19 19.02
C ALA A 160 -23.53 52.27 19.16
N MET A 161 -22.40 52.77 19.67
CA MET A 161 -21.20 51.97 19.89
C MET A 161 -21.39 50.92 20.99
N ALA A 162 -22.11 51.26 22.06
CA ALA A 162 -22.42 50.35 23.16
C ALA A 162 -23.27 49.17 22.69
N ARG A 163 -24.29 49.46 21.88
CA ARG A 163 -25.16 48.46 21.26
C ARG A 163 -24.41 47.56 20.27
N LEU A 164 -23.58 48.14 19.41
CA LEU A 164 -22.72 47.38 18.49
C LEU A 164 -21.72 46.49 19.24
N TYR A 165 -21.26 46.92 20.41
CA TYR A 165 -20.42 46.12 21.29
C TYR A 165 -21.18 44.93 21.89
N ALA A 166 -22.37 45.17 22.45
CA ALA A 166 -23.22 44.11 23.00
C ALA A 166 -23.55 43.01 21.97
N ILE A 167 -23.89 43.40 20.74
CA ILE A 167 -24.13 42.45 19.63
C ILE A 167 -22.88 41.60 19.33
N ARG A 168 -21.70 42.21 19.31
CA ARG A 168 -20.44 41.49 19.03
C ARG A 168 -20.11 40.49 20.13
N ARG A 169 -20.32 40.86 21.39
CA ARG A 169 -20.11 39.97 22.54
C ARG A 169 -20.99 38.73 22.45
N LEU A 170 -22.29 38.90 22.19
CA LEU A 170 -23.20 37.77 22.00
C LEU A 170 -22.81 36.83 20.85
N LYS A 171 -22.33 37.38 19.72
CA LYS A 171 -21.86 36.55 18.61
C LYS A 171 -20.61 35.76 18.99
N GLY A 172 -19.69 36.37 19.75
CA GLY A 172 -18.52 35.70 20.30
C GLY A 172 -18.90 34.52 21.20
N ASP A 173 -19.81 34.75 22.14
CA ASP A 173 -20.24 33.74 23.12
C ASP A 173 -20.91 32.53 22.44
N ARG A 174 -21.70 32.75 21.37
CA ARG A 174 -22.32 31.65 20.60
C ARG A 174 -21.28 30.79 19.88
N VAL A 175 -20.26 31.41 19.28
CA VAL A 175 -19.17 30.68 18.61
C VAL A 175 -18.35 29.90 19.63
N GLU A 176 -18.04 30.51 20.78
CA GLU A 176 -17.32 29.83 21.86
C GLU A 176 -18.10 28.63 22.40
N GLN A 177 -19.41 28.76 22.62
CA GLN A 177 -20.25 27.64 23.03
C GLN A 177 -20.30 26.51 21.99
N ALA A 178 -20.34 26.84 20.70
CA ALA A 178 -20.28 25.85 19.63
C ALA A 178 -18.94 25.10 19.62
N ILE A 179 -17.83 25.82 19.75
CA ILE A 179 -16.49 25.21 19.85
C ILE A 179 -16.40 24.30 21.07
N ARG A 180 -16.87 24.74 22.24
CA ARG A 180 -16.87 23.91 23.46
C ARG A 180 -17.65 22.62 23.29
N ARG A 181 -18.87 22.69 22.72
CA ARG A 181 -19.67 21.48 22.42
C ARG A 181 -18.95 20.51 21.50
N GLU A 182 -18.35 21.02 20.41
CA GLU A 182 -17.61 20.17 19.47
C GLU A 182 -16.38 19.52 20.14
N VAL A 183 -15.67 20.26 20.98
CA VAL A 183 -14.53 19.73 21.76
C VAL A 183 -14.99 18.66 22.73
N ASP A 184 -16.09 18.86 23.45
CA ASP A 184 -16.65 17.90 24.39
C ASP A 184 -17.12 16.62 23.68
N GLU A 185 -17.83 16.75 22.57
CA GLU A 185 -18.29 15.62 21.73
C GLU A 185 -17.10 14.79 21.20
N LYS A 186 -16.07 15.44 20.67
CA LYS A 186 -14.85 14.75 20.19
C LYS A 186 -14.09 14.10 21.34
N THR A 187 -13.98 14.78 22.48
CA THR A 187 -13.30 14.23 23.67
C THR A 187 -14.01 12.98 24.18
N PHE A 188 -15.34 13.00 24.22
CA PHE A 188 -16.14 11.83 24.60
C PHE A 188 -15.92 10.66 23.63
N SER A 189 -15.99 10.92 22.31
CA SER A 189 -15.74 9.91 21.27
C SER A 189 -14.34 9.28 21.39
N TYR A 190 -13.30 10.10 21.60
CA TYR A 190 -11.94 9.58 21.78
C TYR A 190 -11.77 8.75 23.04
N ARG A 191 -12.45 9.08 24.14
CA ARG A 191 -12.43 8.27 25.36
C ARG A 191 -13.02 6.87 25.12
N GLN A 192 -14.15 6.79 24.43
CA GLN A 192 -14.76 5.51 24.07
C GLN A 192 -13.85 4.66 23.17
N GLU A 193 -13.20 5.29 22.18
CA GLU A 193 -12.28 4.56 21.29
C GLU A 193 -11.03 4.07 22.02
N ILE A 194 -10.46 4.88 22.92
CA ILE A 194 -9.34 4.47 23.77
C ILE A 194 -9.73 3.27 24.63
N GLU A 195 -10.91 3.28 25.23
CA GLU A 195 -11.39 2.18 26.07
C GLU A 195 -11.63 0.89 25.26
N ARG A 196 -12.20 1.03 24.05
CA ARG A 196 -12.34 -0.08 23.10
C ARG A 196 -10.98 -0.68 22.72
N LEU A 197 -9.99 0.17 22.41
CA LEU A 197 -8.65 -0.27 22.05
C LEU A 197 -7.92 -0.92 23.22
N ARG A 198 -8.06 -0.40 24.44
CA ARG A 198 -7.56 -1.03 25.67
C ARG A 198 -8.17 -2.41 25.89
N GLY A 199 -9.49 -2.55 25.69
CA GLY A 199 -10.17 -3.84 25.76
C GLY A 199 -9.67 -4.86 24.73
N LYS A 200 -9.33 -4.41 23.51
CA LYS A 200 -8.69 -5.27 22.50
C LYS A 200 -7.28 -5.67 22.91
N LEU A 201 -6.48 -4.71 23.39
CA LEU A 201 -5.10 -4.94 23.81
C LEU A 201 -5.02 -5.93 24.98
N ALA A 202 -5.95 -5.85 25.93
CA ALA A 202 -6.02 -6.77 27.06
C ALA A 202 -6.25 -8.24 26.65
N ARG A 203 -6.84 -8.49 25.47
CA ARG A 203 -7.07 -9.84 24.92
C ARG A 203 -5.91 -10.38 24.07
N VAL A 204 -4.90 -9.55 23.77
CA VAL A 204 -3.75 -9.96 22.97
C VAL A 204 -2.91 -11.04 23.68
N PRO A 205 -2.59 -10.93 24.99
CA PRO A 205 -1.80 -11.94 25.68
C PRO A 205 -2.44 -13.34 25.63
N GLU A 206 -3.76 -13.43 25.82
CA GLU A 206 -4.51 -14.69 25.77
C GLU A 206 -4.41 -15.33 24.37
N LYS A 207 -4.64 -14.55 23.31
CA LYS A 207 -4.49 -15.03 21.92
C LYS A 207 -3.07 -15.45 21.57
N VAL A 208 -2.06 -14.78 22.13
CA VAL A 208 -0.66 -15.15 21.94
C VAL A 208 -0.34 -16.46 22.67
N ALA A 209 -0.87 -16.64 23.88
CA ALA A 209 -0.73 -17.89 24.64
C ALA A 209 -1.42 -19.07 23.94
N GLU A 210 -2.64 -18.89 23.45
CA GLU A 210 -3.36 -19.90 22.65
C GLU A 210 -2.54 -20.33 21.41
N LYS A 211 -2.00 -19.35 20.67
CA LYS A 211 -1.15 -19.63 19.51
C LYS A 211 0.18 -20.29 19.87
N ALA A 212 0.75 -19.99 21.03
CA ALA A 212 1.97 -20.66 21.49
C ALA A 212 1.70 -22.15 21.76
N ILE A 213 0.59 -22.47 22.44
CA ILE A 213 0.16 -23.85 22.69
C ILE A 213 -0.08 -24.59 21.37
N GLU A 214 -0.78 -23.95 20.43
CA GLU A 214 -1.04 -24.51 19.10
C GLU A 214 0.27 -24.76 18.32
N SER A 215 1.22 -23.83 18.39
CA SER A 215 2.54 -23.97 17.76
C SER A 215 3.36 -25.12 18.35
N ASP A 216 3.31 -25.32 19.67
CA ASP A 216 4.00 -26.43 20.33
C ASP A 216 3.40 -27.78 19.94
N LEU A 217 2.07 -27.87 19.83
CA LEU A 217 1.38 -29.07 19.36
C LEU A 217 1.78 -29.43 17.92
N TYR A 218 1.80 -28.44 17.02
CA TYR A 218 2.24 -28.67 15.64
C TYR A 218 3.70 -29.10 15.54
N ARG A 219 4.57 -28.58 16.40
CA ARG A 219 5.98 -29.01 16.47
C ARG A 219 6.09 -30.46 16.90
N GLU A 220 5.36 -30.88 17.94
CA GLU A 220 5.35 -32.28 18.38
C GLU A 220 4.82 -33.22 17.29
N MET A 221 3.74 -32.84 16.60
CA MET A 221 3.20 -33.62 15.48
C MET A 221 4.22 -33.73 14.34
N TYR A 222 4.89 -32.64 14.00
CA TYR A 222 5.90 -32.61 12.94
C TYR A 222 7.08 -33.54 13.26
N GLU A 223 7.60 -33.50 14.48
CA GLU A 223 8.71 -34.38 14.89
C GLU A 223 8.30 -35.87 14.87
N LYS A 224 7.07 -36.20 15.26
CA LYS A 224 6.55 -37.59 15.15
C LYS A 224 6.48 -38.05 13.69
N VAL A 225 5.86 -37.26 12.82
CA VAL A 225 5.72 -37.58 11.39
C VAL A 225 7.09 -37.68 10.73
N LYS A 226 8.03 -36.81 11.10
CA LYS A 226 9.41 -36.86 10.61
C LYS A 226 10.12 -38.15 11.04
N ALA A 227 9.98 -38.55 12.31
CA ALA A 227 10.56 -39.80 12.80
C ALA A 227 9.98 -41.03 12.08
N GLU A 228 8.66 -41.08 11.90
CA GLU A 228 7.97 -42.14 11.14
C GLU A 228 8.44 -42.19 9.68
N PHE A 229 8.62 -41.03 9.06
CA PHE A 229 9.11 -40.93 7.69
C PHE A 229 10.57 -41.39 7.55
N GLU A 230 11.45 -41.01 8.48
CA GLU A 230 12.84 -41.46 8.52
C GLU A 230 12.97 -42.96 8.79
N GLU A 231 12.06 -43.55 9.57
CA GLU A 231 11.98 -44.99 9.78
C GLU A 231 11.49 -45.72 8.52
N ALA A 232 10.43 -45.22 7.88
CA ALA A 232 9.93 -45.76 6.61
C ALA A 232 10.98 -45.70 5.49
N GLN A 233 11.73 -44.60 5.39
CA GLN A 233 12.84 -44.48 4.44
C GLN A 233 13.94 -45.51 4.69
N ARG A 234 14.28 -45.77 5.96
CA ARG A 234 15.26 -46.81 6.32
C ARG A 234 14.77 -48.20 5.92
N GLN A 235 13.53 -48.55 6.27
CA GLN A 235 12.93 -49.83 5.89
C GLN A 235 12.88 -50.01 4.37
N PHE A 236 12.52 -48.95 3.63
CA PHE A 236 12.49 -49.00 2.16
C PHE A 236 13.89 -49.18 1.54
N ALA A 237 14.92 -48.53 2.10
CA ALA A 237 16.29 -48.68 1.64
C ALA A 237 16.83 -50.09 1.88
N GLU A 238 16.53 -50.69 3.04
CA GLU A 238 16.88 -52.06 3.37
C GLU A 238 16.21 -53.06 2.42
N ALA A 239 14.89 -52.93 2.22
CA ALA A 239 14.14 -53.77 1.29
C ALA A 239 14.64 -53.63 -0.15
N SER A 240 14.95 -52.40 -0.60
CA SER A 240 15.50 -52.15 -1.94
C SER A 240 16.82 -52.89 -2.15
N LYS A 241 17.71 -52.87 -1.15
CA LYS A 241 18.98 -53.59 -1.20
C LYS A 241 18.79 -55.11 -1.26
N GLU A 242 17.83 -55.64 -0.52
CA GLU A 242 17.47 -57.05 -0.57
C GLU A 242 16.96 -57.46 -1.96
N TYR A 243 16.05 -56.68 -2.54
CA TYR A 243 15.55 -56.92 -3.89
C TYR A 243 16.63 -56.79 -4.97
N GLU A 244 17.57 -55.84 -4.84
CA GLU A 244 18.70 -55.72 -5.75
C GLU A 244 19.60 -56.96 -5.74
N MET A 245 19.89 -57.50 -4.55
CA MET A 245 20.65 -58.74 -4.40
C MET A 245 19.92 -59.92 -5.05
N GLU A 246 18.60 -60.03 -4.84
CA GLU A 246 17.79 -61.11 -5.39
C GLU A 246 17.69 -61.02 -6.93
N ILE A 247 17.52 -59.82 -7.49
CA ILE A 247 17.56 -59.60 -8.94
C ILE A 247 18.92 -60.04 -9.51
N CYS A 248 20.02 -59.72 -8.82
CA CYS A 248 21.36 -60.13 -9.25
C CYS A 248 21.52 -61.65 -9.23
N ARG A 249 21.03 -62.32 -8.17
CA ARG A 249 21.02 -63.79 -8.04
C ARG A 249 20.24 -64.44 -9.19
N LEU A 250 19.02 -63.97 -9.44
CA LEU A 250 18.16 -64.50 -10.51
C LEU A 250 18.76 -64.27 -11.90
N ARG A 251 19.41 -63.13 -12.16
CA ARG A 251 20.11 -62.88 -13.42
C ARG A 251 21.24 -63.88 -13.65
N ASN A 252 22.07 -64.11 -12.62
CA ASN A 252 23.16 -65.09 -12.69
C ASN A 252 22.63 -66.51 -12.96
N GLU A 253 21.50 -66.88 -12.34
CA GLU A 253 20.84 -68.17 -12.55
C GLU A 253 20.32 -68.33 -13.99
N VAL A 254 19.69 -67.29 -14.54
CA VAL A 254 19.24 -67.27 -15.93
C VAL A 254 20.42 -67.39 -16.91
N ASP A 255 21.52 -66.69 -16.67
CA ASP A 255 22.71 -66.74 -17.53
C ASP A 255 23.37 -68.13 -17.48
N LEU A 256 23.44 -68.75 -16.30
CA LEU A 256 23.90 -70.14 -16.16
C LEU A 256 23.03 -71.10 -16.97
N LEU A 257 21.71 -71.04 -16.81
CA LEU A 257 20.77 -71.90 -17.55
C LEU A 257 20.89 -71.70 -19.06
N ARG A 258 21.04 -70.46 -19.52
CA ARG A 258 21.30 -70.14 -20.94
C ARG A 258 22.61 -70.75 -21.44
N SER A 259 23.67 -70.71 -20.64
CA SER A 259 24.97 -71.30 -21.02
C SER A 259 24.89 -72.83 -21.15
N ILE A 260 24.18 -73.49 -20.24
CA ILE A 260 23.95 -74.94 -20.26
C ILE A 260 23.16 -75.33 -21.52
N LEU A 261 22.07 -74.61 -21.80
CA LEU A 261 21.24 -74.85 -22.97
C LEU A 261 22.02 -74.64 -24.28
N ALA A 262 22.82 -73.57 -24.36
CA ALA A 262 23.65 -73.27 -25.52
C ALA A 262 24.69 -74.38 -25.80
N ARG A 263 25.26 -74.98 -24.76
CA ARG A 263 26.23 -76.09 -24.89
C ARG A 263 25.58 -77.38 -25.39
N TYR A 264 24.34 -77.65 -25.00
CA TYR A 264 23.62 -78.86 -25.39
C TYR A 264 23.15 -78.85 -26.85
N ILE A 265 22.79 -77.67 -27.38
CA ILE A 265 22.24 -77.51 -28.74
C ILE A 265 23.35 -77.48 -29.82
N ARG A 266 24.61 -77.19 -29.48
CA ARG A 266 25.67 -76.85 -30.45
C ARG A 266 26.57 -78.00 -30.95
N GLN A 267 26.34 -79.25 -30.53
CA GLN A 267 27.29 -80.34 -30.81
C GLN A 267 26.99 -81.19 -32.06
N HIS A 268 25.82 -81.08 -32.71
CA HIS A 268 25.53 -81.80 -33.96
C HIS A 268 24.52 -81.03 -34.84
N LEU A 269 24.61 -81.18 -36.18
CA LEU A 269 23.50 -80.83 -37.11
C LEU A 269 22.29 -81.75 -36.90
N SER A 270 22.45 -82.83 -36.12
CA SER A 270 21.43 -83.79 -35.72
C SER A 270 20.21 -83.10 -35.12
N GLY A 271 19.08 -83.15 -35.82
CA GLY A 271 17.79 -82.62 -35.38
C GLY A 271 17.57 -81.13 -35.64
N LEU A 272 18.55 -80.42 -36.22
CA LEU A 272 18.37 -79.02 -36.64
C LEU A 272 17.66 -78.96 -38.00
N THR A 273 16.76 -77.98 -38.15
CA THR A 273 16.11 -77.68 -39.42
C THR A 273 16.96 -76.67 -40.19
N VAL A 274 17.53 -77.09 -41.31
CA VAL A 274 18.35 -76.27 -42.21
C VAL A 274 17.50 -75.76 -43.36
N CYS A 275 17.28 -74.45 -43.43
CA CYS A 275 16.66 -73.82 -44.58
C CYS A 275 17.65 -73.74 -45.73
N VAL A 276 17.38 -74.41 -46.85
CA VAL A 276 18.21 -74.31 -48.06
C VAL A 276 17.46 -73.49 -49.10
N ILE A 277 18.07 -72.37 -49.51
CA ILE A 277 17.57 -71.53 -50.59
C ILE A 277 18.43 -71.76 -51.83
N GLY A 278 17.86 -72.35 -52.88
CA GLY A 278 18.64 -72.77 -54.05
C GLY A 278 17.80 -73.12 -55.27
N ASP A 279 18.43 -73.74 -56.26
CA ASP A 279 17.77 -74.22 -57.48
C ASP A 279 16.99 -75.52 -57.23
N GLU A 280 15.74 -75.59 -57.72
CA GLU A 280 14.87 -76.76 -57.54
C GLU A 280 15.48 -78.02 -58.17
N GLY A 281 16.22 -77.89 -59.28
CA GLY A 281 16.86 -79.01 -59.97
C GLY A 281 17.89 -79.76 -59.13
N HIS A 282 18.39 -79.13 -58.06
CA HIS A 282 19.40 -79.70 -57.16
C HIS A 282 18.85 -80.07 -55.78
N ARG A 283 17.54 -79.94 -55.57
CA ARG A 283 16.87 -80.12 -54.26
C ARG A 283 17.20 -81.45 -53.58
N GLU A 284 17.09 -82.57 -54.30
CA GLU A 284 17.38 -83.89 -53.71
C GLU A 284 18.86 -84.03 -53.34
N GLY A 285 19.78 -83.47 -54.14
CA GLY A 285 21.20 -83.45 -53.80
C GLY A 285 21.51 -82.62 -52.54
N TYR A 286 20.86 -81.46 -52.38
CA TYR A 286 20.98 -80.68 -51.13
C TYR A 286 20.43 -81.45 -49.93
N LYS A 287 19.31 -82.16 -50.13
CA LYS A 287 18.65 -82.96 -49.09
C LYS A 287 19.55 -84.08 -48.59
N GLU A 288 20.12 -84.85 -49.50
CA GLU A 288 21.04 -85.95 -49.19
C GLU A 288 22.23 -85.45 -48.37
N ILE A 289 22.83 -84.34 -48.79
CA ILE A 289 23.94 -83.72 -48.06
C ILE A 289 23.52 -83.30 -46.66
N VAL A 290 22.41 -82.57 -46.49
CA VAL A 290 21.96 -82.12 -45.15
C VAL A 290 21.64 -83.31 -44.23
N LEU A 291 21.00 -84.35 -44.76
CA LEU A 291 20.67 -85.58 -44.03
C LEU A 291 21.90 -86.37 -43.62
N GLU A 292 22.95 -86.41 -44.45
CA GLU A 292 24.22 -87.07 -44.14
C GLU A 292 24.85 -86.53 -42.85
N TYR A 293 24.65 -85.23 -42.56
CA TYR A 293 25.10 -84.61 -41.31
C TYR A 293 24.03 -84.61 -40.19
N GLY A 294 22.89 -85.29 -40.39
CA GLY A 294 21.82 -85.46 -39.40
C GLY A 294 20.78 -84.33 -39.34
N GLY A 295 20.87 -83.33 -40.21
CA GLY A 295 19.90 -82.23 -40.26
C GLY A 295 18.61 -82.58 -41.01
N HIS A 296 17.56 -81.80 -40.76
CA HIS A 296 16.34 -81.82 -41.55
C HIS A 296 16.36 -80.65 -42.55
N MET A 297 16.16 -80.93 -43.84
CA MET A 297 16.14 -79.87 -44.84
C MET A 297 14.74 -79.27 -45.00
N ASN A 298 14.65 -77.94 -44.86
CA ASN A 298 13.51 -77.14 -45.30
C ASN A 298 13.92 -76.39 -46.58
N PHE A 299 13.36 -76.74 -47.73
CA PHE A 299 13.81 -76.20 -49.02
C PHE A 299 12.91 -75.05 -49.50
N VAL A 300 13.54 -74.02 -50.05
CA VAL A 300 12.87 -72.91 -50.73
C VAL A 300 13.55 -72.65 -52.07
N CYS A 301 12.78 -72.58 -53.14
CA CYS A 301 13.32 -72.26 -54.46
C CYS A 301 13.78 -70.79 -54.52
N GLY A 302 14.94 -70.53 -55.12
CA GLY A 302 15.59 -69.21 -55.17
C GLY A 302 14.84 -68.12 -55.96
N ILE A 303 13.67 -68.45 -56.52
CA ILE A 303 12.77 -67.56 -57.26
C ILE A 303 11.43 -67.31 -56.56
N GLU A 304 11.19 -67.93 -55.40
CA GLU A 304 9.97 -67.83 -54.59
C GLU A 304 9.65 -66.39 -54.13
N ASP A 305 8.49 -66.22 -53.52
CA ASP A 305 8.07 -64.96 -52.93
C ASP A 305 8.67 -64.73 -51.54
N ALA A 306 8.93 -63.47 -51.21
CA ALA A 306 9.62 -63.07 -49.98
C ALA A 306 8.88 -63.52 -48.69
N SER A 307 7.54 -63.64 -48.73
CA SER A 307 6.74 -64.12 -47.59
C SER A 307 7.04 -65.59 -47.26
N VAL A 308 7.09 -66.44 -48.29
CA VAL A 308 7.39 -67.88 -48.17
C VAL A 308 8.81 -68.07 -47.63
N VAL A 309 9.76 -67.29 -48.17
CA VAL A 309 11.16 -67.30 -47.74
C VAL A 309 11.28 -66.90 -46.26
N LYS A 310 10.63 -65.82 -45.83
CA LYS A 310 10.64 -65.39 -44.41
C LYS A 310 10.03 -66.44 -43.49
N GLN A 311 8.95 -67.10 -43.91
CA GLN A 311 8.33 -68.15 -43.13
C GLN A 311 9.25 -69.37 -42.98
N ALA A 312 9.91 -69.78 -44.06
CA ALA A 312 10.88 -70.88 -44.02
C ALA A 312 12.10 -70.55 -43.15
N VAL A 313 12.59 -69.30 -43.18
CA VAL A 313 13.65 -68.83 -42.28
C VAL A 313 13.20 -68.91 -40.81
N ARG A 314 11.98 -68.47 -40.48
CA ARG A 314 11.44 -68.51 -39.10
C ARG A 314 11.33 -69.92 -38.52
N SER A 315 11.10 -70.91 -39.36
CA SER A 315 10.92 -72.30 -38.95
C SER A 315 12.21 -73.11 -39.00
N SER A 316 13.37 -72.46 -39.12
CA SER A 316 14.65 -73.12 -39.31
C SER A 316 15.68 -72.62 -38.30
N ASP A 317 16.59 -73.49 -37.91
CA ASP A 317 17.65 -73.18 -36.96
C ASP A 317 18.88 -72.58 -37.65
N VAL A 318 19.05 -72.85 -38.95
CA VAL A 318 20.13 -72.33 -39.80
C VAL A 318 19.62 -72.10 -41.21
N VAL A 319 20.18 -71.11 -41.92
CA VAL A 319 19.89 -70.84 -43.33
C VAL A 319 21.15 -71.01 -44.19
N ILE A 320 21.06 -71.73 -45.31
CA ILE A 320 22.10 -71.81 -46.34
C ILE A 320 21.51 -71.28 -47.65
N ALA A 321 22.08 -70.20 -48.18
CA ALA A 321 21.65 -69.61 -49.44
C ALA A 321 22.70 -69.82 -50.54
N VAL A 322 22.31 -70.52 -51.61
CA VAL A 322 23.13 -70.73 -52.80
C VAL A 322 22.96 -69.53 -53.73
N THR A 323 23.86 -68.54 -53.61
CA THR A 323 23.67 -67.23 -54.25
C THR A 323 23.69 -67.29 -55.77
N ALA A 324 24.31 -68.31 -56.36
CA ALA A 324 24.25 -68.54 -57.82
C ALA A 324 22.80 -68.72 -58.32
N TYR A 325 21.88 -69.15 -57.45
CA TYR A 325 20.49 -69.45 -57.79
C TYR A 325 19.47 -68.59 -57.03
N CYS A 326 19.91 -67.73 -56.11
CA CYS A 326 19.03 -66.86 -55.34
C CYS A 326 18.92 -65.49 -56.00
N LYS A 327 17.71 -65.11 -56.44
CA LYS A 327 17.47 -63.73 -56.88
C LYS A 327 17.60 -62.76 -55.69
N HIS A 328 18.04 -61.52 -55.93
CA HIS A 328 18.12 -60.48 -54.89
C HIS A 328 16.81 -60.28 -54.12
N LYS A 329 15.66 -60.43 -54.80
CA LYS A 329 14.32 -60.34 -54.20
C LYS A 329 14.04 -61.42 -53.12
N VAL A 330 14.77 -62.53 -53.15
CA VAL A 330 14.67 -63.65 -52.19
C VAL A 330 15.78 -63.58 -51.15
N PHE A 331 17.01 -63.33 -51.61
CA PHE A 331 18.19 -63.31 -50.76
C PHE A 331 18.14 -62.19 -49.70
N THR A 332 17.78 -60.97 -50.09
CA THR A 332 17.77 -59.83 -49.15
C THR A 332 16.74 -60.04 -48.02
N PRO A 333 15.47 -60.41 -48.29
CA PRO A 333 14.51 -60.72 -47.24
C PRO A 333 14.93 -61.88 -46.34
N ALA A 334 15.55 -62.94 -46.89
CA ALA A 334 16.06 -64.05 -46.09
C ALA A 334 17.15 -63.58 -45.11
N LYS A 335 18.10 -62.77 -45.60
CA LYS A 335 19.20 -62.23 -44.81
C LYS A 335 18.73 -61.30 -43.70
N GLU A 336 17.83 -60.38 -44.02
CA GLU A 336 17.25 -59.46 -43.03
C GLU A 336 16.48 -60.21 -41.94
N GLU A 337 15.67 -61.20 -42.32
CA GLU A 337 14.87 -61.97 -41.37
C GLU A 337 15.74 -62.88 -40.50
N ALA A 338 16.75 -63.52 -41.09
CA ALA A 338 17.71 -64.33 -40.34
C ALA A 338 18.50 -63.46 -39.32
N GLN A 339 18.96 -62.28 -39.73
CA GLN A 339 19.65 -61.34 -38.84
C GLN A 339 18.72 -60.83 -37.72
N ARG A 340 17.46 -60.53 -38.03
CA ARG A 340 16.46 -60.08 -37.05
C ARG A 340 16.18 -61.13 -35.98
N LEU A 341 16.20 -62.41 -36.34
CA LEU A 341 15.91 -63.54 -35.45
C LEU A 341 17.17 -64.12 -34.78
N GLY A 342 18.36 -63.64 -35.13
CA GLY A 342 19.63 -64.21 -34.67
C GLY A 342 19.92 -65.60 -35.25
N ILE A 343 19.28 -65.97 -36.36
CA ILE A 343 19.48 -67.25 -37.04
C ILE A 343 20.74 -67.15 -37.92
N PRO A 344 21.72 -68.05 -37.78
CA PRO A 344 22.93 -68.04 -38.59
C PRO A 344 22.60 -68.31 -40.07
N MET A 345 23.16 -67.48 -40.96
CA MET A 345 23.03 -67.62 -42.41
C MET A 345 24.40 -67.83 -43.05
N ILE A 346 24.51 -68.86 -43.89
CA ILE A 346 25.70 -69.18 -44.67
C ILE A 346 25.43 -68.96 -46.15
N ILE A 347 26.39 -68.34 -46.80
CA ILE A 347 26.34 -68.03 -48.22
C ILE A 347 27.19 -69.06 -48.95
N CYS A 348 26.55 -69.84 -49.83
CA CYS A 348 27.23 -70.72 -50.77
C CYS A 348 27.38 -69.97 -52.11
N PRO A 349 28.59 -69.53 -52.50
CA PRO A 349 28.78 -68.65 -53.64
C PRO A 349 28.64 -69.36 -55.00
N SER A 350 28.75 -70.68 -55.06
CA SER A 350 28.82 -71.45 -56.30
C SER A 350 27.62 -72.37 -56.50
N ALA A 351 27.31 -72.66 -57.76
CA ALA A 351 26.15 -73.40 -58.24
C ALA A 351 26.24 -74.93 -58.08
N GLY A 352 27.37 -75.47 -57.61
CA GLY A 352 27.59 -76.93 -57.53
C GLY A 352 27.24 -77.55 -56.18
N LEU A 353 26.75 -78.81 -56.18
CA LEU A 353 26.54 -79.62 -54.98
C LEU A 353 27.83 -79.78 -54.14
N GLY A 354 29.01 -79.83 -54.77
CA GLY A 354 30.29 -79.86 -54.06
C GLY A 354 30.54 -78.60 -53.23
N ALA A 355 30.25 -77.42 -53.78
CA ALA A 355 30.37 -76.16 -53.04
C ALA A 355 29.33 -76.04 -51.91
N PHE A 356 28.14 -76.60 -52.12
CA PHE A 356 27.13 -76.71 -51.06
C PHE A 356 27.61 -77.64 -49.93
N ARG A 357 28.20 -78.80 -50.25
CA ARG A 357 28.81 -79.69 -49.25
C ARG A 357 29.89 -78.98 -48.45
N GLU A 358 30.81 -78.27 -49.09
CA GLU A 358 31.81 -77.45 -48.39
C GLU A 358 31.16 -76.38 -47.48
N ALA A 359 30.04 -75.78 -47.90
CA ALA A 359 29.31 -74.81 -47.08
C ALA A 359 28.67 -75.46 -45.84
N VAL A 360 28.17 -76.70 -45.97
CA VAL A 360 27.64 -77.51 -44.85
C VAL A 360 28.78 -77.98 -43.93
N GLU A 361 29.95 -78.33 -44.46
CA GLU A 361 31.13 -78.64 -43.64
C GLU A 361 31.64 -77.42 -42.87
N LYS A 362 31.72 -76.25 -43.53
CA LYS A 362 32.05 -75.00 -42.84
C LYS A 362 31.01 -74.62 -41.79
N LEU A 363 29.73 -74.92 -42.03
CA LEU A 363 28.68 -74.75 -41.02
C LEU A 363 28.97 -75.62 -39.81
N LYS A 364 29.24 -76.91 -40.03
CA LYS A 364 29.59 -77.86 -38.98
C LYS A 364 30.80 -77.38 -38.17
N GLU A 365 31.89 -77.01 -38.84
CA GLU A 365 33.09 -76.48 -38.16
C GLU A 365 32.81 -75.20 -37.37
N ARG A 366 31.95 -74.31 -37.88
CA ARG A 366 31.56 -73.08 -37.16
C ARG A 366 30.72 -73.37 -35.93
N LEU A 367 29.81 -74.34 -36.02
CA LEU A 367 29.03 -74.81 -34.87
C LEU A 367 29.95 -75.46 -33.83
N GLU A 368 30.95 -76.22 -34.25
CA GLU A 368 31.95 -76.85 -33.38
C GLU A 368 32.91 -75.83 -32.72
N LYS A 369 33.39 -74.81 -33.44
CA LYS A 369 34.30 -73.76 -32.91
C LYS A 369 33.61 -72.71 -32.04
N ALA A 370 32.29 -72.58 -32.14
CA ALA A 370 31.49 -71.66 -31.32
C ALA A 370 30.99 -72.31 -30.01
N GLY A 371 31.34 -73.58 -29.78
CA GLY A 371 31.24 -74.27 -28.48
C GLY A 371 32.61 -74.35 -27.83
#